data_AF-A0A1Y2QIP1-F1
#
_entry.id   AF-A0A1Y2QIP1-F1
#
_cell.length_a   1.000
_cell.length_b   1.000
_cell.length_c   1.000
_cell.angle_alpha   90.00
_cell.angle_beta   90.00
_cell.angle_gamma   90.00
#
_symmetry.space_group_name_H-M   'P 1'
#
loop_
_entity.id
_entity.type
_entity.pdbx_description
1 polymer ?
#
loop_
_entity_poly.entity_id
_entity_poly.type
_entity_poly.pdbx_seq_one_letter_code
_entity_poly.pdbx_strand_id
1 'polypeptide(L)'
;MNLSDLPATPPAPDTPSAAPPASSAPAHAAGLSLVNLAARQRMLSQRMILQTMLAAQGDAERLQAARRSLQIFTESQVHLEATPRRMEPAAARRIAATYQGAQGVGPTIHAFIDRVRTTLDRIGEGNGRLAGRSLAELVQLTDPVLDALNTATTAFDEVGRAQSEAIMRQLSGIVTDIQGIAREARVVSFNAQVVAARAGAHGREFAVVANVLTDITSEIDRLTRDAAVLAERSRRPA
;
A
#
# COMPACT_ATOMS: atom_id res chain seq x y z
N MET A 1 39.92 60.12 -5.85
CA MET A 1 40.53 59.05 -5.03
C MET A 1 39.55 57.89 -5.06
N ASN A 2 40.06 56.71 -5.40
CA ASN A 2 39.37 55.60 -6.04
C ASN A 2 38.38 54.86 -5.11
N LEU A 3 37.27 54.39 -5.69
CA LEU A 3 36.46 53.30 -5.16
C LEU A 3 37.27 52.00 -5.26
N SER A 4 37.61 51.35 -4.14
CA SER A 4 37.89 49.91 -4.00
C SER A 4 38.47 49.66 -2.59
N ASP A 5 37.64 49.20 -1.65
CA ASP A 5 37.99 48.22 -0.60
C ASP A 5 36.93 48.21 0.51
N LEU A 6 35.96 47.30 0.35
CA LEU A 6 35.12 46.79 1.44
C LEU A 6 35.19 45.25 1.36
N PRO A 7 35.39 44.54 2.49
CA PRO A 7 35.58 43.10 2.47
C PRO A 7 34.28 42.35 2.13
N ALA A 8 34.44 41.29 1.34
CA ALA A 8 33.37 40.43 0.86
C ALA A 8 32.57 39.76 1.99
N THR A 9 31.25 39.79 1.87
CA THR A 9 30.28 39.01 2.64
C THR A 9 30.47 37.50 2.39
N PRO A 10 30.40 36.64 3.43
CA PRO A 10 30.45 35.19 3.23
C PRO A 10 29.16 34.67 2.58
N PRO A 11 29.21 33.60 1.76
CA PRO A 11 28.01 33.01 1.16
C PRO A 11 27.16 32.31 2.23
N ALA A 12 25.84 32.43 2.08
CA ALA A 12 24.83 31.76 2.91
C ALA A 12 24.94 30.22 2.79
N PRO A 13 24.58 29.46 3.84
CA PRO A 13 24.60 28.01 3.78
C PRO A 13 23.50 27.49 2.85
N ASP A 14 23.89 26.59 1.95
CA ASP A 14 22.99 25.85 1.06
C ASP A 14 21.90 25.14 1.87
N THR A 15 20.64 25.48 1.58
CA THR A 15 19.49 24.72 2.04
C THR A 15 19.46 23.39 1.28
N PRO A 16 19.39 22.23 1.96
CA PRO A 16 19.22 20.96 1.27
C PRO A 16 17.83 20.94 0.63
N SER A 17 17.81 20.95 -0.70
CA SER A 17 16.64 20.73 -1.54
C SER A 17 15.96 19.42 -1.15
N ALA A 18 14.85 19.51 -0.42
CA ALA A 18 14.02 18.37 -0.06
C ALA A 18 13.45 17.73 -1.34
N ALA A 19 13.88 16.51 -1.63
CA ALA A 19 13.29 15.67 -2.66
C ALA A 19 11.78 15.48 -2.37
N PRO A 20 10.92 15.39 -3.40
CA PRO A 20 9.50 15.17 -3.18
C PRO A 20 9.28 13.80 -2.53
N PRO A 21 8.35 13.65 -1.57
CA PRO A 21 8.04 12.36 -1.00
C PRO A 21 7.46 11.47 -2.10
N ALA A 22 8.06 10.30 -2.29
CA ALA A 22 7.50 9.24 -3.11
C ALA A 22 6.05 9.03 -2.67
N SER A 23 5.11 9.16 -3.61
CA SER A 23 3.69 8.90 -3.39
C SER A 23 3.49 7.42 -3.04
N SER A 24 3.64 7.08 -1.76
CA SER A 24 3.12 5.84 -1.21
C SER A 24 1.61 6.04 -1.09
N ALA A 25 0.83 5.40 -1.97
CA ALA A 25 -0.61 5.36 -1.80
C ALA A 25 -0.93 4.94 -0.35
N PRO A 26 -1.89 5.61 0.33
CA PRO A 26 -2.24 5.29 1.71
C PRO A 26 -2.54 3.79 1.82
N ALA A 27 -2.05 3.13 2.88
CA ALA A 27 -2.16 1.68 3.07
C ALA A 27 -3.60 1.14 2.92
N HIS A 28 -4.60 1.96 3.24
CA HIS A 28 -6.02 1.66 3.03
C HIS A 28 -6.41 1.57 1.55
N ALA A 29 -5.84 2.40 0.68
CA ALA A 29 -6.03 2.34 -0.77
C ALA A 29 -5.34 1.11 -1.39
N ALA A 30 -4.19 0.69 -0.83
CA ALA A 30 -3.52 -0.55 -1.23
C ALA A 30 -4.35 -1.78 -0.87
N GLY A 31 -4.93 -1.83 0.35
CA GLY A 31 -5.84 -2.91 0.78
C GLY A 31 -7.12 -2.97 -0.06
N LEU A 32 -7.75 -1.83 -0.32
CA LEU A 32 -8.92 -1.75 -1.22
C LEU A 32 -8.58 -2.14 -2.67
N SER A 33 -7.37 -1.86 -3.13
CA SER A 33 -6.90 -2.27 -4.46
C SER A 33 -6.74 -3.79 -4.57
N LEU A 34 -6.17 -4.43 -3.54
CA LEU A 34 -5.92 -5.88 -3.48
C LEU A 34 -7.22 -6.69 -3.38
N VAL A 35 -8.15 -6.30 -2.50
CA VAL A 35 -9.49 -6.92 -2.39
C VAL A 35 -10.26 -6.82 -3.72
N ASN A 36 -10.21 -5.65 -4.35
CA ASN A 36 -10.84 -5.45 -5.65
C ASN A 36 -10.14 -6.25 -6.78
N LEU A 37 -8.83 -6.50 -6.67
CA LEU A 37 -8.09 -7.31 -7.63
C LEU A 37 -8.47 -8.79 -7.52
N ALA A 38 -8.56 -9.32 -6.30
CA ALA A 38 -8.98 -10.69 -6.01
C ALA A 38 -10.39 -11.00 -6.50
N ALA A 39 -11.36 -10.14 -6.18
CA ALA A 39 -12.73 -10.28 -6.65
C ALA A 39 -12.79 -10.26 -8.19
N ARG A 40 -11.98 -9.39 -8.82
CA ARG A 40 -11.84 -9.34 -10.28
C ARG A 40 -11.21 -10.62 -10.84
N GLN A 41 -10.18 -11.18 -10.22
CA GLN A 41 -9.52 -12.40 -10.70
C GLN A 41 -10.45 -13.63 -10.64
N ARG A 42 -11.24 -13.79 -9.56
CA ARG A 42 -12.25 -14.88 -9.50
C ARG A 42 -13.34 -14.72 -10.56
N MET A 43 -13.84 -13.49 -10.74
CA MET A 43 -14.82 -13.21 -11.79
C MET A 43 -14.23 -13.49 -13.18
N LEU A 44 -12.99 -13.09 -13.42
CA LEU A 44 -12.28 -13.34 -14.68
C LEU A 44 -12.05 -14.83 -14.93
N SER A 45 -11.66 -15.61 -13.93
CA SER A 45 -11.44 -17.06 -14.08
C SER A 45 -12.73 -17.79 -14.45
N GLN A 46 -13.83 -17.52 -13.73
CA GLN A 46 -15.15 -18.08 -14.03
C GLN A 46 -15.66 -17.65 -15.41
N ARG A 47 -15.54 -16.34 -15.72
CA ARG A 47 -15.94 -15.81 -17.04
C ARG A 47 -15.17 -16.47 -18.17
N MET A 48 -13.87 -16.66 -18.00
CA MET A 48 -13.00 -17.29 -18.98
C MET A 48 -13.34 -18.76 -19.20
N ILE A 49 -13.63 -19.52 -18.12
CA ILE A 49 -14.08 -20.91 -18.22
C ILE A 49 -15.40 -21.00 -19.00
N LEU A 50 -16.39 -20.14 -18.69
CA LEU A 50 -17.66 -20.08 -19.41
C LEU A 50 -17.48 -19.74 -20.89
N GLN A 51 -16.65 -18.73 -21.20
CA GLN A 51 -16.35 -18.35 -22.57
C GLN A 51 -15.65 -19.48 -23.33
N THR A 52 -14.77 -20.24 -22.66
CA THR A 52 -14.08 -21.40 -23.24
C THR A 52 -15.06 -22.54 -23.52
N MET A 53 -16.03 -22.79 -22.62
CA MET A 53 -17.10 -23.77 -22.84
C MET A 53 -17.97 -23.41 -24.05
N LEU A 54 -18.38 -22.15 -24.18
CA LEU A 54 -19.18 -21.69 -25.32
C LEU A 54 -18.38 -21.72 -26.63
N ALA A 55 -17.09 -21.36 -26.57
CA ALA A 55 -16.21 -21.46 -27.72
C ALA A 55 -16.07 -22.90 -28.23
N ALA A 56 -16.02 -23.89 -27.32
CA ALA A 56 -15.97 -25.30 -27.69
C ALA A 56 -17.25 -25.80 -28.41
N GLN A 57 -18.36 -25.08 -28.29
CA GLN A 57 -19.62 -25.36 -29.00
C GLN A 57 -19.67 -24.74 -30.40
N GLY A 58 -18.62 -24.03 -30.84
CA GLY A 58 -18.51 -23.42 -32.17
C GLY A 58 -18.69 -21.90 -32.21
N ASP A 59 -18.79 -21.23 -31.06
CA ASP A 59 -18.91 -19.77 -30.99
C ASP A 59 -17.53 -19.09 -31.12
N ALA A 60 -17.22 -18.61 -32.33
CA ALA A 60 -15.95 -17.95 -32.64
C ALA A 60 -15.77 -16.60 -31.90
N GLU A 61 -16.85 -15.88 -31.59
CA GLU A 61 -16.76 -14.64 -30.80
C GLU A 61 -16.35 -14.94 -29.36
N ARG A 62 -16.88 -16.03 -28.80
CA ARG A 62 -16.53 -16.49 -27.45
C ARG A 62 -15.09 -16.97 -27.36
N LEU A 63 -14.55 -17.57 -28.42
CA LEU A 63 -13.12 -17.91 -28.49
C LEU A 63 -12.24 -16.66 -28.34
N GLN A 64 -12.55 -15.59 -29.08
CA GLN A 64 -11.81 -14.33 -28.96
C GLN A 64 -12.02 -13.65 -27.60
N ALA A 65 -13.23 -13.71 -27.05
CA ALA A 65 -13.52 -13.18 -25.72
C ALA A 65 -12.75 -13.93 -24.61
N ALA A 66 -12.65 -15.25 -24.70
CA ALA A 66 -11.87 -16.07 -23.79
C ALA A 66 -10.38 -15.74 -23.86
N ARG A 67 -9.81 -15.59 -25.06
CA ARG A 67 -8.41 -15.17 -25.26
C ARG A 67 -8.12 -13.80 -24.63
N ARG A 68 -9.02 -12.83 -24.79
CA ARG A 68 -8.90 -11.51 -24.14
C ARG A 68 -8.97 -11.61 -22.62
N SER A 69 -9.89 -12.41 -22.07
CA SER A 69 -9.99 -12.62 -20.62
C SER A 69 -8.72 -13.30 -20.06
N LEU A 70 -8.15 -14.27 -20.78
CA LEU A 70 -6.89 -14.93 -20.42
C LEU A 70 -5.72 -13.94 -20.37
N GLN A 71 -5.63 -13.05 -21.36
CA GLN A 71 -4.61 -12.01 -21.38
C GLN A 71 -4.70 -11.11 -20.13
N ILE A 72 -5.89 -10.54 -19.86
CA ILE A 72 -6.11 -9.66 -18.70
C ILE A 72 -5.79 -10.40 -17.39
N PHE A 73 -6.20 -11.66 -17.27
CA PHE A 73 -5.92 -12.49 -16.10
C PHE A 73 -4.42 -12.71 -15.91
N THR A 74 -3.69 -13.02 -16.98
CA THR A 74 -2.24 -13.24 -16.95
C THR A 74 -1.48 -11.96 -16.59
N GLU A 75 -1.84 -10.83 -17.20
CA GLU A 75 -1.25 -9.52 -16.89
C GLU A 75 -1.45 -9.14 -15.41
N SER A 76 -2.67 -9.36 -14.90
CA SER A 76 -3.00 -9.18 -13.49
C SER A 76 -2.14 -10.06 -12.58
N GLN A 77 -1.89 -11.32 -12.98
CA GLN A 77 -1.09 -12.25 -12.19
C GLN A 77 0.39 -11.83 -12.13
N VAL A 78 0.95 -11.39 -13.25
CA VAL A 78 2.33 -10.86 -13.28
C VAL A 78 2.46 -9.64 -12.37
N HIS A 79 1.48 -8.75 -12.37
CA HIS A 79 1.47 -7.59 -11.48
C HIS A 79 1.40 -8.01 -9.99
N LEU A 80 0.58 -9.00 -9.67
CA LEU A 80 0.42 -9.51 -8.31
C LEU A 80 1.72 -10.15 -7.80
N GLU A 81 2.38 -10.96 -8.63
CA GLU A 81 3.68 -11.58 -8.30
C GLU A 81 4.83 -10.57 -8.20
N ALA A 82 4.71 -9.41 -8.85
CA ALA A 82 5.65 -8.30 -8.71
C ALA A 82 5.43 -7.48 -7.43
N THR A 83 4.25 -7.55 -6.81
CA THR A 83 3.87 -6.74 -5.64
C THR A 83 4.80 -6.95 -4.44
N PRO A 84 5.19 -8.20 -4.06
CA PRO A 84 6.11 -8.45 -2.96
C PRO A 84 7.46 -7.73 -3.05
N ARG A 85 7.92 -7.36 -4.25
CA ARG A 85 9.20 -6.64 -4.44
C ARG A 85 9.19 -5.23 -3.84
N ARG A 86 8.01 -4.65 -3.61
CA ARG A 86 7.82 -3.31 -3.05
C ARG A 86 7.43 -3.34 -1.57
N MET A 87 7.41 -4.53 -0.96
CA MET A 87 6.97 -4.74 0.42
C MET A 87 8.17 -4.91 1.35
N GLU A 88 7.94 -4.71 2.64
CA GLU A 88 8.91 -5.04 3.68
C GLU A 88 9.35 -6.52 3.59
N PRO A 89 10.62 -6.88 3.90
CA PRO A 89 11.14 -8.24 3.72
C PRO A 89 10.35 -9.32 4.48
N ALA A 90 9.77 -8.98 5.63
CA ALA A 90 8.92 -9.91 6.39
C ALA A 90 7.58 -10.17 5.67
N ALA A 91 6.95 -9.12 5.15
CA ALA A 91 5.72 -9.20 4.38
C ALA A 91 5.92 -9.97 3.07
N ALA A 92 7.01 -9.66 2.35
CA ALA A 92 7.36 -10.33 1.10
C ALA A 92 7.57 -11.85 1.30
N ARG A 93 8.23 -12.26 2.39
CA ARG A 93 8.44 -13.67 2.73
C ARG A 93 7.12 -14.41 3.00
N ARG A 94 6.17 -13.77 3.67
CA ARG A 94 4.84 -14.36 3.92
C ARG A 94 4.09 -14.63 2.62
N ILE A 95 4.03 -13.65 1.72
CA ILE A 95 3.40 -13.84 0.39
C ILE A 95 4.14 -14.90 -0.42
N ALA A 96 5.47 -14.87 -0.43
CA ALA A 96 6.27 -15.86 -1.16
C ALA A 96 6.00 -17.30 -0.67
N ALA A 97 5.88 -17.51 0.65
CA ALA A 97 5.54 -18.81 1.21
C ALA A 97 4.17 -19.33 0.76
N THR A 98 3.18 -18.44 0.55
CA THR A 98 1.86 -18.80 0.01
C THR A 98 1.91 -19.19 -1.47
N TYR A 99 2.80 -18.57 -2.24
CA TYR A 99 2.93 -18.81 -3.68
C TYR A 99 3.80 -20.02 -4.02
N GLN A 100 4.76 -20.35 -3.15
CA GLN A 100 5.71 -21.45 -3.34
C GLN A 100 5.14 -22.82 -2.95
N GLY A 101 5.77 -23.89 -3.46
CA GLY A 101 5.40 -25.29 -3.18
C GLY A 101 4.53 -25.92 -4.26
N ALA A 102 4.52 -27.26 -4.34
CA ALA A 102 3.84 -28.01 -5.43
C ALA A 102 2.31 -27.81 -5.49
N GLN A 103 1.70 -27.45 -4.35
CA GLN A 103 0.27 -27.11 -4.22
C GLN A 103 0.08 -25.63 -3.84
N GLY A 104 1.13 -24.82 -4.03
CA GLY A 104 1.07 -23.39 -3.78
C GLY A 104 0.20 -22.66 -4.80
N VAL A 105 -0.13 -21.41 -4.49
CA VAL A 105 -0.95 -20.57 -5.38
C VAL A 105 -0.33 -20.45 -6.78
N GLY A 106 1.00 -20.29 -6.85
CA GLY A 106 1.72 -20.10 -8.11
C GLY A 106 1.50 -21.24 -9.09
N PRO A 107 1.93 -22.48 -8.77
CA PRO A 107 1.78 -23.63 -9.66
C PRO A 107 0.33 -23.91 -10.08
N THR A 108 -0.64 -23.75 -9.18
CA THR A 108 -2.06 -23.96 -9.49
C THR A 108 -2.57 -22.95 -10.52
N ILE A 109 -2.22 -21.66 -10.36
CA ILE A 109 -2.60 -20.62 -11.32
C ILE A 109 -1.90 -20.82 -12.67
N HIS A 110 -0.61 -21.18 -12.67
CA HIS A 110 0.13 -21.45 -13.90
C HIS A 110 -0.44 -22.65 -14.67
N ALA A 111 -0.74 -23.76 -13.97
CA ALA A 111 -1.37 -24.93 -14.57
C ALA A 111 -2.74 -24.60 -15.17
N PHE A 112 -3.53 -23.75 -14.49
CA PHE A 112 -4.79 -23.26 -15.02
C PHE A 112 -4.60 -22.42 -16.30
N ILE A 113 -3.69 -21.44 -16.29
CA ILE A 113 -3.39 -20.59 -17.46
C ILE A 113 -2.98 -21.44 -18.67
N ASP A 114 -2.07 -22.39 -18.48
CA ASP A 114 -1.58 -23.26 -19.55
C ASP A 114 -2.68 -24.19 -20.06
N ARG A 115 -3.55 -24.68 -19.18
CA ARG A 115 -4.70 -25.51 -19.54
C ARG A 115 -5.72 -24.73 -20.37
N VAL A 116 -6.05 -23.51 -19.97
CA VAL A 116 -6.94 -22.63 -20.75
C VAL A 116 -6.33 -22.36 -22.11
N ARG A 117 -5.06 -21.93 -22.18
CA ARG A 117 -4.36 -21.65 -23.44
C ARG A 117 -4.42 -22.85 -24.39
N THR A 118 -4.03 -24.02 -23.92
CA THR A 118 -4.07 -25.27 -24.68
C THR A 118 -5.47 -25.60 -25.17
N THR A 119 -6.50 -25.37 -24.35
CA THR A 119 -7.90 -25.61 -24.72
C THR A 119 -8.35 -24.65 -25.82
N LEU A 120 -8.05 -23.36 -25.68
CA LEU A 120 -8.40 -22.34 -26.68
C LEU A 120 -7.70 -22.57 -28.02
N ASP A 121 -6.44 -23.03 -28.00
CA ASP A 121 -5.70 -23.33 -29.23
C ASP A 121 -6.29 -24.55 -29.95
N ARG A 122 -6.61 -25.62 -29.23
CA ARG A 122 -7.30 -26.81 -29.79
C ARG A 122 -8.68 -26.48 -30.38
N ILE A 123 -9.42 -25.57 -29.74
CA ILE A 123 -10.71 -25.07 -30.27
C ILE A 123 -10.46 -24.29 -31.57
N GLY A 124 -9.45 -23.41 -31.60
CA GLY A 124 -9.10 -22.61 -32.76
C GLY A 124 -8.59 -23.43 -33.96
N GLU A 125 -7.94 -24.56 -33.70
CA GLU A 125 -7.49 -25.50 -34.73
C GLU A 125 -8.62 -26.38 -35.31
N GLY A 126 -9.84 -26.30 -34.78
CA GLY A 126 -10.96 -27.14 -35.19
C GLY A 126 -10.90 -28.59 -34.67
N ASN A 127 -10.03 -28.86 -33.69
CA ASN A 127 -9.81 -30.18 -33.12
C ASN A 127 -10.84 -30.55 -32.04
N GLY A 128 -12.13 -30.61 -32.40
CA GLY A 128 -13.26 -30.72 -31.46
C GLY A 128 -13.18 -31.86 -30.43
N ARG A 129 -12.68 -33.05 -30.80
CA ARG A 129 -12.49 -34.17 -29.85
C ARG A 129 -11.40 -33.89 -28.81
N LEU A 130 -10.28 -33.31 -29.23
CA LEU A 130 -9.18 -32.97 -28.32
C LEU A 130 -9.54 -31.76 -27.45
N ALA A 131 -10.29 -30.80 -28.00
CA ALA A 131 -10.86 -29.68 -27.28
C ALA A 131 -11.82 -30.16 -26.17
N GLY A 132 -12.70 -31.12 -26.45
CA GLY A 132 -13.61 -31.68 -25.44
C GLY A 132 -12.89 -32.36 -24.26
N ARG A 133 -11.82 -33.12 -24.52
CA ARG A 133 -10.99 -33.70 -23.44
C ARG A 133 -10.28 -32.63 -22.62
N SER A 134 -9.67 -31.64 -23.29
CA SER A 134 -9.02 -30.52 -22.59
C SER A 134 -10.00 -29.68 -21.77
N LEU A 135 -11.23 -29.53 -22.24
CA LEU A 135 -12.28 -28.81 -21.53
C LEU A 135 -12.67 -29.54 -20.24
N ALA A 136 -12.79 -30.87 -20.26
CA ALA A 136 -13.06 -31.65 -19.06
C ALA A 136 -11.94 -31.49 -18.01
N GLU A 137 -10.69 -31.54 -18.45
CA GLU A 137 -9.52 -31.28 -17.58
C GLU A 137 -9.50 -29.83 -17.06
N LEU A 138 -9.90 -28.85 -17.88
CA LEU A 138 -10.03 -27.46 -17.45
C LEU A 138 -11.08 -27.29 -16.35
N VAL A 139 -12.24 -27.93 -16.50
CA VAL A 139 -13.32 -27.87 -15.50
C VAL A 139 -12.84 -28.43 -14.16
N GLN A 140 -12.05 -29.49 -14.15
CA GLN A 140 -11.46 -30.05 -12.91
C GLN A 140 -10.51 -29.09 -12.19
N LEU A 141 -9.92 -28.10 -12.89
CA LEU A 141 -9.07 -27.08 -12.30
C LEU A 141 -9.85 -25.86 -11.75
N THR A 142 -11.17 -25.81 -11.92
CA THR A 142 -12.00 -24.67 -11.51
C THR A 142 -11.95 -24.46 -10.00
N ASP A 143 -12.22 -25.50 -9.21
CA ASP A 143 -12.21 -25.36 -7.74
C ASP A 143 -10.78 -25.11 -7.21
N PRO A 144 -9.75 -25.85 -7.66
CA PRO A 144 -8.37 -25.56 -7.26
C PRO A 144 -7.92 -24.12 -7.55
N VAL A 145 -8.29 -23.54 -8.71
CA VAL A 145 -7.89 -22.16 -9.01
C VAL A 145 -8.67 -21.15 -8.16
N LEU A 146 -9.95 -21.40 -7.87
CA LEU A 146 -10.73 -20.53 -6.99
C LEU A 146 -10.20 -20.54 -5.56
N ASP A 147 -9.83 -21.73 -5.06
CA ASP A 147 -9.18 -21.89 -3.76
C ASP A 147 -7.82 -21.20 -3.73
N ALA A 148 -6.98 -21.40 -4.75
CA ALA A 148 -5.68 -20.71 -4.85
C ALA A 148 -5.83 -19.18 -4.85
N LEU A 149 -6.78 -18.64 -5.61
CA LEU A 149 -7.08 -17.21 -5.61
C LEU A 149 -7.58 -16.73 -4.24
N ASN A 150 -8.37 -17.55 -3.53
CA ASN A 150 -8.81 -17.23 -2.18
C ASN A 150 -7.64 -17.20 -1.18
N THR A 151 -6.77 -18.20 -1.20
CA THR A 151 -5.57 -18.25 -0.38
C THR A 151 -4.67 -17.04 -0.64
N ALA A 152 -4.47 -16.69 -1.91
CA ALA A 152 -3.70 -15.50 -2.29
C ALA A 152 -4.29 -14.22 -1.68
N THR A 153 -5.61 -14.05 -1.82
CA THR A 153 -6.34 -12.88 -1.31
C THR A 153 -6.16 -12.74 0.20
N THR A 154 -6.41 -13.82 0.94
CA THR A 154 -6.27 -13.82 2.40
C THR A 154 -4.85 -13.46 2.83
N ALA A 155 -3.83 -14.00 2.15
CA ALA A 155 -2.44 -13.68 2.46
C ALA A 155 -2.12 -12.20 2.24
N PHE A 156 -2.59 -11.61 1.14
CA PHE A 156 -2.42 -10.17 0.87
C PHE A 156 -3.19 -9.30 1.87
N ASP A 157 -4.40 -9.67 2.24
CA ASP A 157 -5.22 -8.93 3.22
C ASP A 157 -4.59 -8.94 4.62
N GLU A 158 -4.10 -10.09 5.07
CA GLU A 158 -3.41 -10.21 6.36
C GLU A 158 -2.13 -9.37 6.40
N VAL A 159 -1.38 -9.34 5.30
CA VAL A 159 -0.18 -8.51 5.20
C VAL A 159 -0.53 -7.03 5.17
N GLY A 160 -1.56 -6.64 4.42
CA GLY A 160 -2.05 -5.26 4.36
C GLY A 160 -2.55 -4.75 5.71
N ARG A 161 -3.30 -5.58 6.46
CA ARG A 161 -3.74 -5.27 7.83
C ARG A 161 -2.55 -5.08 8.77
N ALA A 162 -1.61 -6.03 8.79
CA ALA A 162 -0.43 -5.95 9.65
C ALA A 162 0.41 -4.69 9.36
N GLN A 163 0.56 -4.32 8.09
CA GLN A 163 1.26 -3.10 7.69
C GLN A 163 0.52 -1.84 8.17
N SER A 164 -0.80 -1.78 7.97
CA SER A 164 -1.61 -0.65 8.42
C SER A 164 -1.54 -0.48 9.94
N GLU A 165 -1.60 -1.57 10.70
CA GLU A 165 -1.46 -1.55 12.16
C GLU A 165 -0.07 -1.07 12.60
N ALA A 166 0.99 -1.52 11.92
CA ALA A 166 2.35 -1.08 12.20
C ALA A 166 2.52 0.43 11.99
N ILE A 167 2.02 0.96 10.87
CA ILE A 167 2.05 2.39 10.56
C ILE A 167 1.27 3.19 11.61
N MET A 168 0.08 2.73 12.01
CA MET A 168 -0.73 3.41 13.02
C MET A 168 -0.06 3.41 14.40
N ARG A 169 0.61 2.31 14.78
CA ARG A 169 1.39 2.27 16.02
C ARG A 169 2.55 3.25 15.99
N GLN A 170 3.28 3.31 14.88
CA GLN A 170 4.39 4.25 14.72
C GLN A 170 3.91 5.71 14.78
N LEU A 171 2.80 6.03 14.10
CA LEU A 171 2.20 7.36 14.16
C LEU A 171 1.76 7.74 15.58
N SER A 172 1.16 6.81 16.31
CA SER A 172 0.77 7.02 17.71
C SER A 172 1.99 7.31 18.60
N GLY A 173 3.09 6.59 18.40
CA GLY A 173 4.35 6.83 19.12
C GLY A 173 4.88 8.25 18.87
N ILE A 174 4.97 8.66 17.60
CA ILE A 174 5.41 10.02 17.22
C ILE A 174 4.54 11.09 17.88
N VAL A 175 3.21 10.90 17.88
CA VAL A 175 2.28 11.86 18.52
C VAL A 175 2.53 11.94 20.03
N THR A 176 2.78 10.81 20.70
CA THR A 176 3.13 10.78 22.13
C THR A 176 4.47 11.49 22.40
N ASP A 177 5.48 11.29 21.55
CA ASP A 177 6.78 11.95 21.68
C ASP A 177 6.65 13.48 21.54
N ILE A 178 5.88 13.95 20.55
CA ILE A 178 5.62 15.38 20.36
C ILE A 178 4.91 15.99 21.58
N GLN A 179 3.94 15.28 22.16
CA GLN A 179 3.27 15.73 23.40
C GLN A 179 4.24 15.81 24.58
N GLY A 180 5.20 14.87 24.67
CA GLY A 180 6.28 14.92 25.65
C GLY A 180 7.15 16.18 25.49
N ILE A 181 7.62 16.44 24.27
CA ILE A 181 8.44 17.63 23.94
C ILE A 181 7.66 18.92 24.22
N ALA A 182 6.38 18.99 23.83
CA ALA A 182 5.53 20.16 24.08
C ALA A 182 5.35 20.44 25.58
N ARG A 183 5.20 19.39 26.40
CA ARG A 183 5.12 19.51 27.86
C ARG A 183 6.44 20.01 28.45
N GLU A 184 7.58 19.49 28.01
CA GLU A 184 8.90 19.94 28.48
C GLU A 184 9.14 21.41 28.10
N ALA A 185 8.87 21.79 26.86
CA ALA A 185 8.97 23.16 26.38
C ALA A 185 8.02 24.11 27.15
N ARG A 186 6.82 23.65 27.54
CA ARG A 186 5.90 24.43 28.39
C ARG A 186 6.51 24.69 29.78
N VAL A 187 7.16 23.69 30.39
CA VAL A 187 7.86 23.86 31.68
C VAL A 187 9.00 24.87 31.54
N VAL A 188 9.78 24.80 30.47
CA VAL A 188 10.87 25.75 30.19
C VAL A 188 10.33 27.17 30.00
N SER A 189 9.25 27.32 29.21
CA SER A 189 8.56 28.61 28.99
C SER A 189 8.07 29.21 30.31
N PHE A 190 7.45 28.38 31.14
CA PHE A 190 6.96 28.81 32.45
C PHE A 190 8.10 29.26 33.37
N ASN A 191 9.20 28.50 33.43
CA ASN A 191 10.38 28.89 34.20
C ASN A 191 10.97 30.22 33.70
N ALA A 192 11.01 30.42 32.38
CA ALA A 192 11.46 31.68 31.78
C ALA A 192 10.52 32.85 32.14
N GLN A 193 9.20 32.66 32.18
CA GLN A 193 8.24 33.67 32.65
C GLN A 193 8.49 34.04 34.11
N VAL A 194 8.73 33.06 34.98
CA VAL A 194 9.04 33.30 36.41
C VAL A 194 10.33 34.11 36.56
N VAL A 195 11.39 33.76 35.81
CA VAL A 195 12.67 34.49 35.84
C VAL A 195 12.50 35.92 35.30
N ALA A 196 11.75 36.09 34.20
CA ALA A 196 11.45 37.39 33.62
C ALA A 196 10.68 38.29 34.60
N ALA A 197 9.69 37.74 35.30
CA ALA A 197 8.93 38.45 36.33
C ALA A 197 9.83 38.88 37.51
N ARG A 198 10.75 38.00 37.94
CA ARG A 198 11.72 38.32 39.01
C ARG A 198 12.74 39.39 38.60
N ALA A 199 13.15 39.43 37.33
CA ALA A 199 14.08 40.42 36.81
C ALA A 199 13.45 41.82 36.61
N GLY A 200 12.13 41.95 36.78
CA GLY A 200 11.43 43.22 36.69
C GLY A 200 11.62 43.90 35.33
N ALA A 201 12.13 45.13 35.33
CA ALA A 201 12.36 45.90 34.10
C ALA A 201 13.34 45.22 33.14
N HIS A 202 14.35 44.50 33.66
CA HIS A 202 15.37 43.81 32.86
C HIS A 202 14.86 42.49 32.24
N GLY A 203 13.68 42.01 32.64
CA GLY A 203 13.09 40.77 32.15
C GLY A 203 12.06 40.93 31.02
N ARG A 204 11.74 42.16 30.57
CA ARG A 204 10.64 42.41 29.60
C ARG A 204 10.80 41.63 28.30
N GLU A 205 11.99 41.59 27.71
CA GLU A 205 12.25 40.88 26.46
C GLU A 205 12.13 39.36 26.64
N PHE A 206 12.62 38.83 27.76
CA PHE A 206 12.47 37.41 28.11
C PHE A 206 11.01 37.00 28.34
N ALA A 207 10.19 37.88 28.92
CA ALA A 207 8.76 37.62 29.11
C ALA A 207 8.01 37.47 27.77
N VAL A 208 8.35 38.29 26.77
CA VAL A 208 7.72 38.21 25.44
C VAL A 208 8.03 36.87 24.78
N VAL A 209 9.31 36.46 24.78
CA VAL A 209 9.74 35.17 24.20
C VAL A 209 9.06 33.99 24.91
N ALA A 210 8.97 34.03 26.24
CA ALA A 210 8.37 32.95 27.02
C ALA A 210 6.84 32.84 26.83
N ASN A 211 6.15 33.95 26.55
CA ASN A 211 4.74 33.92 26.17
C ASN A 211 4.54 33.29 24.79
N VAL A 212 5.32 33.70 23.79
CA VAL A 212 5.24 33.12 22.43
C VAL A 212 5.51 31.61 22.46
N LEU A 213 6.48 31.15 23.25
CA LEU A 213 6.78 29.72 23.39
C LEU A 213 5.63 28.95 24.07
N THR A 214 4.92 29.60 25.01
CA THR A 214 3.72 29.02 25.65
C THR A 214 2.57 28.85 24.66
N ASP A 215 2.37 29.82 23.77
CA ASP A 215 1.34 29.75 22.74
C ASP A 215 1.66 28.65 21.73
N ILE A 216 2.91 28.57 21.25
CA ILE A 216 3.38 27.50 20.34
C ILE A 216 3.18 26.12 20.96
N THR A 217 3.59 25.91 22.22
CA THR A 217 3.44 24.60 22.88
C THR A 217 1.97 24.22 23.09
N SER A 218 1.10 25.19 23.32
CA SER A 218 -0.35 24.98 23.42
C SER A 218 -0.98 24.61 22.09
N GLU A 219 -0.52 25.21 20.99
CA GLU A 219 -0.95 24.85 19.64
C GLU A 219 -0.48 23.43 19.26
N ILE A 220 0.78 23.08 19.54
CA ILE A 220 1.31 21.73 19.31
C ILE A 220 0.48 20.68 20.07
N ASP A 221 0.15 20.92 21.34
CA ASP A 221 -0.68 20.04 22.16
C ASP A 221 -2.10 19.85 21.62
N ARG A 222 -2.65 20.88 20.96
CA ARG A 222 -3.96 20.80 20.32
C ARG A 222 -3.89 19.95 19.05
N LEU A 223 -2.94 20.26 18.16
CA LEU A 223 -2.76 19.56 16.89
C LEU A 223 -2.45 18.06 17.09
N THR A 224 -1.62 17.72 18.08
CA THR A 224 -1.32 16.32 18.41
C THR A 224 -2.54 15.57 18.96
N ARG A 225 -3.39 16.21 19.77
CA ARG A 225 -4.66 15.61 20.22
C ARG A 225 -5.61 15.37 19.04
N ASP A 226 -5.75 16.34 18.15
CA ASP A 226 -6.59 16.20 16.94
C ASP A 226 -6.09 15.03 16.06
N ALA A 227 -4.77 14.93 15.87
CA ALA A 227 -4.15 13.82 15.15
C ALA A 227 -4.39 12.45 15.83
N ALA A 228 -4.29 12.37 17.15
CA ALA A 228 -4.57 11.14 17.90
C ALA A 228 -6.04 10.68 17.73
N VAL A 229 -6.99 11.61 17.82
CA VAL A 229 -8.42 11.32 17.62
C VAL A 229 -8.68 10.83 16.19
N LEU A 230 -8.04 11.44 15.20
CA LEU A 230 -8.18 11.03 13.80
C LEU A 230 -7.59 9.62 13.55
N ALA A 231 -6.42 9.33 14.12
CA ALA A 231 -5.80 8.01 14.05
C ALA A 231 -6.68 6.93 14.70
N GLU A 232 -7.29 7.22 15.85
CA GLU A 232 -8.20 6.27 16.52
C GLU A 232 -9.48 6.03 15.72
N ARG A 233 -10.04 7.07 15.09
CA ARG A 233 -11.20 6.91 14.18
C ARG A 233 -10.88 6.04 12.98
N SER A 234 -9.67 6.14 12.42
CA SER A 234 -9.24 5.32 11.29
C SER A 234 -9.02 3.84 11.63
N ARG A 235 -8.92 3.50 12.93
CA ARG A 235 -8.75 2.13 13.42
C ARG A 235 -10.07 1.37 13.54
N ARG A 236 -11.21 2.06 13.65
CA ARG A 236 -12.52 1.40 13.72
C ARG A 236 -13.00 1.03 12.32
N PRO A 237 -13.14 -0.26 11.98
CA PRO A 237 -13.88 -0.63 10.78
C PRO A 237 -15.33 -0.18 10.97
N ALA A 238 -15.89 0.43 9.93
CA ALA A 238 -17.32 0.75 9.86
C ALA A 238 -18.18 -0.52 9.84
#